data_AF-A0A1F6B188-F1
#
_entry.id   AF-A0A1F6B188-F1
#
_cell.length_a   1.000
_cell.length_b   1.000
_cell.length_c   1.000
_cell.angle_alpha   90.00
_cell.angle_beta   90.00
_cell.angle_gamma   90.00
#
_symmetry.space_group_name_H-M   'P 1'
#
loop_
_entity.id
_entity.type
_entity.pdbx_description
1 polymer ?
#
loop_
_entity_poly.entity_id
_entity_poly.type
_entity_poly.pdbx_seq_one_letter_code
_entity_poly.pdbx_strand_id
1 'polypeptide(L)'
;MGEIPEHIPSIDSLVQASAVRPHQAVETVLQERGCFVHPALVDEIMQLMTPQEVLDRLEHEREVISPQRYGTFDALLHERRRIRDLELVPIRDQQSYTKYMNMPRERFIELVKTHYVSSSKLSLVSELFPSNLSADVDQRVIWIRDTNIDNREVAQFIAAVMLVYELTLDDVIFFERSRVSNTEFVRAAVPEYRHIHLWMRKKSS
;
A
#
# COMPACT_ATOMS: atom_id res chain seq x y z
N MET A 1 5.34 -20.20 -32.04
CA MET A 1 4.88 -20.30 -30.65
C MET A 1 6.12 -20.19 -29.79
N GLY A 2 6.40 -18.99 -29.27
CA GLY A 2 7.53 -18.78 -28.38
C GLY A 2 7.22 -19.42 -27.03
N GLU A 3 8.12 -20.25 -26.54
CA GLU A 3 8.03 -20.88 -25.22
C GLU A 3 7.86 -19.80 -24.14
N ILE A 4 6.94 -20.01 -23.21
CA ILE A 4 6.84 -19.22 -21.97
C ILE A 4 7.63 -19.98 -20.92
N PRO A 5 8.91 -19.66 -20.64
CA PRO A 5 9.49 -19.99 -19.35
C PRO A 5 9.23 -18.81 -18.42
N GLU A 6 7.97 -18.59 -18.04
CA GLU A 6 7.71 -17.72 -16.90
C GLU A 6 7.78 -18.60 -15.67
N HIS A 7 9.00 -18.76 -15.16
CA HIS A 7 9.16 -19.35 -13.84
C HIS A 7 8.48 -18.41 -12.84
N ILE A 8 7.25 -18.77 -12.45
CA ILE A 8 6.50 -18.06 -11.40
C ILE A 8 7.42 -18.04 -10.17
N PRO A 9 7.83 -16.87 -9.65
CA PRO A 9 8.77 -16.79 -8.55
C PRO A 9 8.32 -17.64 -7.36
N SER A 10 9.25 -18.30 -6.68
CA SER A 10 8.94 -19.05 -5.44
C SER A 10 8.36 -18.10 -4.39
N ILE A 11 7.50 -18.62 -3.49
CA ILE A 11 6.96 -17.82 -2.39
C ILE A 11 8.10 -17.21 -1.56
N ASP A 12 9.16 -17.98 -1.26
CA ASP A 12 10.32 -17.48 -0.53
C ASP A 12 11.00 -16.29 -1.23
N SER A 13 11.13 -16.33 -2.56
CA SER A 13 11.70 -15.21 -3.34
C SER A 13 10.83 -13.95 -3.24
N LEU A 14 9.50 -14.13 -3.27
CA LEU A 14 8.55 -13.03 -3.12
C LEU A 14 8.60 -12.44 -1.71
N VAL A 15 8.68 -13.28 -0.68
CA VAL A 15 8.79 -12.85 0.73
C VAL A 15 10.06 -12.03 0.94
N GLN A 16 11.20 -12.52 0.43
CA GLN A 16 12.48 -11.81 0.52
C GLN A 16 12.41 -10.44 -0.16
N ALA A 17 11.81 -10.35 -1.35
CA ALA A 17 11.63 -9.07 -2.06
C ALA A 17 10.66 -8.11 -1.33
N SER A 18 9.71 -8.65 -0.57
CA SER A 18 8.65 -7.87 0.09
C SER A 18 9.09 -7.16 1.37
N ALA A 19 10.29 -7.45 1.90
CA ALA A 19 10.86 -6.80 3.10
C ALA A 19 9.83 -6.59 4.23
N VAL A 20 9.13 -7.66 4.61
CA VAL A 20 7.98 -7.63 5.54
C VAL A 20 8.41 -7.10 6.91
N ARG A 21 7.67 -6.10 7.42
CA ARG A 21 7.83 -5.54 8.77
C ARG A 21 6.51 -5.67 9.55
N PRO A 22 6.39 -6.70 10.41
CA PRO A 22 5.23 -6.85 11.28
C PRO A 22 5.09 -5.69 12.28
N HIS A 23 3.87 -5.41 12.74
CA HIS A 23 3.58 -4.38 13.74
C HIS A 23 4.56 -4.35 14.91
N GLN A 24 4.76 -5.49 15.57
CA GLN A 24 5.67 -5.60 16.71
C GLN A 24 7.10 -5.16 16.38
N ALA A 25 7.61 -5.44 15.18
CA ALA A 25 8.94 -5.01 14.77
C ALA A 25 9.04 -3.49 14.62
N VAL A 26 7.96 -2.82 14.17
CA VAL A 26 7.89 -1.35 14.11
C VAL A 26 7.83 -0.76 15.52
N GLU A 27 7.03 -1.33 16.41
CA GLU A 27 6.94 -0.91 17.82
C GLU A 27 8.29 -1.04 18.54
N THR A 28 9.01 -2.15 18.35
CA THR A 28 10.35 -2.34 18.93
C THR A 28 11.30 -1.23 18.50
N VAL A 29 11.33 -0.87 17.22
CA VAL A 29 12.22 0.20 16.73
C VAL A 29 11.84 1.57 17.34
N LEU A 30 10.56 1.85 17.55
CA LEU A 30 10.14 3.09 18.22
C LEU A 30 10.59 3.14 19.68
N GLN A 31 10.41 2.03 20.40
CA GLN A 31 10.83 1.91 21.79
C GLN A 31 12.35 2.10 21.92
N GLU A 32 13.13 1.46 21.05
CA GLU A 32 14.58 1.61 20.99
C GLU A 32 15.03 3.06 20.72
N ARG A 33 14.23 3.80 19.94
CA ARG A 33 14.47 5.23 19.64
C ARG A 33 13.90 6.18 20.69
N GLY A 34 13.16 5.70 21.68
CA GLY A 34 12.45 6.54 22.64
C GLY A 34 11.36 7.42 22.02
N CYS A 35 10.84 7.04 20.84
CA CYS A 35 9.77 7.76 20.15
C CYS A 35 8.39 7.20 20.56
N PHE A 36 7.40 8.07 20.63
CA PHE A 36 6.03 7.68 20.94
C PHE A 36 5.05 8.33 19.96
N VAL A 37 4.01 7.58 19.59
CA VAL A 37 2.96 8.05 18.69
C VAL A 37 2.08 9.07 19.43
N HIS A 38 2.11 10.32 18.99
CA HIS A 38 1.25 11.37 19.55
C HIS A 38 -0.21 11.19 19.09
N PRO A 39 -1.22 11.33 19.97
CA PRO A 39 -2.63 11.23 19.60
C PRO A 39 -3.05 12.20 18.48
N ALA A 40 -2.49 13.40 18.44
CA ALA A 40 -2.80 14.39 17.41
C ALA A 40 -2.42 13.89 16.00
N LEU A 41 -1.26 13.26 15.85
CA LEU A 41 -0.83 12.68 14.58
C LEU A 41 -1.77 11.55 14.13
N VAL A 42 -2.25 10.73 15.07
CA VAL A 42 -3.24 9.68 14.78
C VAL A 42 -4.53 10.30 14.25
N ASP A 43 -5.01 11.38 14.88
CA ASP A 43 -6.23 12.07 14.46
C ASP A 43 -6.07 12.72 13.07
N GLU A 44 -4.89 13.28 12.76
CA GLU A 44 -4.58 13.82 11.42
C GLU A 44 -4.52 12.71 10.36
N ILE A 45 -3.90 11.56 10.67
CA ILE A 45 -3.87 10.40 9.77
C ILE A 45 -5.28 9.89 9.50
N MET A 46 -6.12 9.79 10.53
CA MET A 46 -7.52 9.37 10.39
C MET A 46 -8.29 10.25 9.38
N GLN A 47 -8.01 11.56 9.33
CA GLN A 47 -8.64 12.48 8.37
C GLN A 47 -8.14 12.29 6.92
N LEU A 48 -6.94 11.72 6.77
CA LEU A 48 -6.32 11.44 5.47
C LEU A 48 -6.60 10.02 4.96
N MET A 49 -7.13 9.12 5.79
CA MET A 49 -7.53 7.77 5.35
C MET A 49 -8.67 7.84 4.35
N THR A 50 -8.74 6.88 3.42
CA THR A 50 -9.86 6.76 2.49
C THR A 50 -11.17 6.59 3.26
N PRO A 51 -12.15 7.49 3.10
CA PRO A 51 -13.41 7.39 3.83
C PRO A 51 -14.21 6.15 3.42
N GLN A 52 -15.02 5.62 4.35
CA GLN A 52 -15.87 4.46 4.07
C GLN A 52 -16.86 4.75 2.92
N GLU A 53 -17.39 5.97 2.81
CA GLU A 53 -18.30 6.32 1.70
C GLU A 53 -17.61 6.34 0.33
N VAL A 54 -16.27 6.44 0.31
CA VAL A 54 -15.49 6.24 -0.91
C VAL A 54 -15.28 4.75 -1.14
N LEU A 55 -15.00 3.92 -0.13
CA LEU A 55 -14.79 2.48 -0.31
C LEU A 55 -16.04 1.71 -0.75
N ASP A 56 -17.22 2.22 -0.42
CA ASP A 56 -18.50 1.54 -0.67
C ASP A 56 -19.13 1.84 -2.04
N ARG A 57 -18.56 2.75 -2.85
CA ARG A 57 -19.12 3.01 -4.19
C ARG A 57 -18.78 1.86 -5.14
N LEU A 58 -19.64 1.62 -6.12
CA LEU A 58 -19.43 0.58 -7.14
C LEU A 58 -18.57 1.09 -8.30
N GLU A 59 -18.69 2.38 -8.61
CA GLU A 59 -17.91 3.07 -9.62
C GLU A 59 -17.00 4.08 -8.94
N HIS A 60 -15.72 4.00 -9.29
CA HIS A 60 -14.69 4.96 -8.91
C HIS A 60 -13.94 5.39 -10.16
N GLU A 61 -12.99 6.31 -10.00
CA GLU A 61 -11.93 6.58 -10.99
C GLU A 61 -12.38 7.30 -12.25
N ARG A 62 -11.93 8.55 -12.40
CA ARG A 62 -12.14 9.32 -13.63
C ARG A 62 -10.87 9.44 -14.44
N GLU A 63 -9.72 9.26 -13.81
CA GLU A 63 -8.44 9.62 -14.39
C GLU A 63 -7.31 8.71 -13.88
N VAL A 64 -6.39 8.39 -14.78
CA VAL A 64 -5.19 7.62 -14.49
C VAL A 64 -4.01 8.54 -14.23
N ILE A 65 -3.22 8.22 -13.20
CA ILE A 65 -1.95 8.90 -12.92
C ILE A 65 -0.94 8.51 -14.01
N SER A 66 -0.48 9.50 -14.77
CA SER A 66 0.60 9.33 -15.75
C SER A 66 1.90 9.95 -15.23
N PRO A 67 3.06 9.28 -15.37
CA PRO A 67 4.36 9.86 -14.99
C PRO A 67 4.70 11.16 -15.71
N GLN A 68 4.13 11.39 -16.90
CA GLN A 68 4.34 12.62 -17.67
C GLN A 68 3.65 13.83 -17.01
N ARG A 69 2.48 13.63 -16.41
CA ARG A 69 1.73 14.68 -15.71
C ARG A 69 2.14 14.81 -14.24
N TYR A 70 2.39 13.68 -13.58
CA TYR A 70 2.69 13.59 -12.15
C TYR A 70 4.12 13.05 -11.95
N GLY A 71 5.11 13.77 -12.47
CA GLY A 71 6.51 13.31 -12.55
C GLY A 71 7.35 13.44 -11.28
N THR A 72 6.74 13.87 -10.16
CA THR A 72 7.42 14.03 -8.86
C THR A 72 6.46 13.66 -7.72
N PHE A 73 7.00 13.35 -6.55
CA PHE A 73 6.22 13.14 -5.34
C PHE A 73 5.36 14.37 -4.99
N ASP A 74 5.89 15.59 -5.15
CA ASP A 74 5.15 16.82 -4.85
C ASP A 74 3.93 17.02 -5.76
N ALA A 75 4.05 16.66 -7.03
CA ALA A 75 2.92 16.67 -7.96
C ALA A 75 1.82 15.69 -7.54
N LEU A 76 2.20 14.51 -7.02
CA LEU A 76 1.25 13.54 -6.45
C LEU A 76 0.65 14.05 -5.13
N LEU A 77 1.47 14.66 -4.27
CA LEU A 77 1.04 15.18 -2.98
C LEU A 77 -0.01 16.29 -3.14
N HIS A 78 0.12 17.14 -4.15
CA HIS A 78 -0.89 18.14 -4.48
C HIS A 78 -2.26 17.51 -4.78
N GLU A 79 -2.26 16.30 -5.35
CA GLU A 79 -3.45 15.52 -5.70
C GLU A 79 -3.87 14.52 -4.60
N ARG A 80 -3.22 14.55 -3.42
CA ARG A 80 -3.43 13.56 -2.33
C ARG A 80 -4.89 13.28 -2.03
N ARG A 81 -5.75 14.30 -2.04
CA ARG A 81 -7.20 14.12 -1.81
C ARG A 81 -7.88 13.32 -2.93
N ARG A 82 -7.58 13.62 -4.20
CA ARG A 82 -8.11 12.89 -5.35
C ARG A 82 -7.61 11.45 -5.40
N ILE A 83 -6.37 11.21 -4.96
CA ILE A 83 -5.82 9.86 -4.79
C ILE A 83 -6.53 9.11 -3.66
N ARG A 84 -6.63 9.74 -2.48
CA ARG A 84 -7.37 9.22 -1.31
C ARG A 84 -8.80 8.83 -1.66
N ASP A 85 -9.47 9.69 -2.43
CA ASP A 85 -10.88 9.54 -2.81
C ASP A 85 -11.09 8.66 -4.06
N LEU A 86 -10.01 7.98 -4.53
CA LEU A 86 -10.01 7.07 -5.68
C LEU A 86 -10.51 7.70 -6.99
N GLU A 87 -10.31 9.01 -7.15
CA GLU A 87 -10.57 9.73 -8.40
C GLU A 87 -9.39 9.66 -9.37
N LEU A 88 -8.18 9.63 -8.80
CA LEU A 88 -6.92 9.43 -9.50
C LEU A 88 -6.31 8.11 -9.08
N VAL A 89 -6.06 7.22 -10.05
CA VAL A 89 -5.52 5.90 -9.75
C VAL A 89 -4.22 5.58 -10.47
N PRO A 90 -3.32 4.87 -9.78
CA PRO A 90 -2.06 4.48 -10.36
C PRO A 90 -2.25 3.26 -11.28
N ILE A 91 -1.52 3.23 -12.39
CA ILE A 91 -1.41 2.06 -13.25
C ILE A 91 -0.02 1.45 -13.16
N ARG A 92 0.08 0.15 -13.42
CA ARG A 92 1.36 -0.55 -13.54
C ARG A 92 1.92 -0.36 -14.94
N ASP A 93 3.24 -0.41 -15.07
CA ASP A 93 3.84 -0.60 -16.39
C ASP A 93 3.47 -1.97 -16.95
N GLN A 94 3.66 -2.16 -18.26
CA GLN A 94 3.26 -3.39 -18.94
C GLN A 94 3.93 -4.65 -18.34
N GLN A 95 5.18 -4.56 -17.93
CA GLN A 95 5.93 -5.70 -17.41
C GLN A 95 5.40 -6.11 -16.03
N SER A 96 5.20 -5.14 -15.14
CA SER A 96 4.64 -5.31 -13.81
C SER A 96 3.18 -5.79 -13.88
N TYR A 97 2.41 -5.28 -14.84
CA TYR A 97 1.05 -5.74 -15.12
C TYR A 97 1.00 -7.20 -15.57
N THR A 98 1.85 -7.60 -16.52
CA THR A 98 1.94 -9.00 -16.98
C THR A 98 2.32 -9.93 -15.84
N LYS A 99 3.37 -9.61 -15.05
CA LYS A 99 3.76 -10.42 -13.89
C LYS A 99 2.64 -10.55 -12.86
N TYR A 100 1.93 -9.47 -12.58
CA TYR A 100 0.77 -9.47 -11.68
C TYR A 100 -0.36 -10.37 -12.19
N MET A 101 -0.70 -10.26 -13.48
CA MET A 101 -1.77 -11.06 -14.10
C MET A 101 -1.44 -12.55 -14.20
N ASN A 102 -0.15 -12.89 -14.28
CA ASN A 102 0.32 -14.27 -14.35
C ASN A 102 0.49 -14.92 -12.97
N MET A 103 0.35 -14.15 -11.88
CA MET A 103 0.35 -14.71 -10.53
C MET A 103 -1.02 -15.35 -10.21
N PRO A 104 -1.08 -16.64 -9.89
CA PRO A 104 -2.34 -17.27 -9.47
C PRO A 104 -2.87 -16.62 -8.20
N ARG A 105 -4.17 -16.34 -8.16
CA ARG A 105 -4.82 -15.67 -7.03
C ARG A 105 -4.60 -16.42 -5.72
N GLU A 106 -4.71 -17.75 -5.76
CA GLU A 106 -4.54 -18.63 -4.60
C GLU A 106 -3.14 -18.52 -4.01
N ARG A 107 -2.12 -18.36 -4.86
CA ARG A 107 -0.73 -18.19 -4.44
C ARG A 107 -0.51 -16.83 -3.77
N PHE A 108 -1.16 -15.79 -4.27
CA PHE A 108 -1.09 -14.47 -3.64
C PHE A 108 -1.85 -14.44 -2.30
N ILE A 109 -3.00 -15.12 -2.20
CA ILE A 109 -3.71 -15.34 -0.93
C ILE A 109 -2.84 -16.08 0.07
N GLU A 110 -2.17 -17.17 -0.37
CA GLU A 110 -1.25 -17.93 0.46
C GLU A 110 -0.14 -17.01 0.99
N LEU A 111 0.53 -16.26 0.11
CA LEU A 111 1.57 -15.30 0.47
C LEU A 111 1.10 -14.32 1.55
N VAL A 112 -0.08 -13.71 1.37
CA VAL A 112 -0.65 -12.79 2.36
C VAL A 112 -0.87 -13.51 3.70
N LYS A 113 -1.56 -14.65 3.68
CA LYS A 113 -1.99 -15.38 4.88
C LYS A 113 -0.82 -15.98 5.67
N THR A 114 0.16 -16.57 4.99
CA THR A 114 1.24 -17.33 5.63
C THR A 114 2.47 -16.48 5.91
N HIS A 115 2.66 -15.35 5.22
CA HIS A 115 3.84 -14.51 5.40
C HIS A 115 3.54 -13.08 5.82
N TYR A 116 2.60 -12.38 5.17
CA TYR A 116 2.39 -10.97 5.48
C TYR A 116 1.65 -10.76 6.79
N VAL A 117 0.62 -11.56 7.08
CA VAL A 117 -0.23 -11.39 8.29
C VAL A 117 -0.23 -12.61 9.22
N SER A 118 0.74 -13.51 9.08
CA SER A 118 0.76 -14.77 9.85
C SER A 118 1.00 -14.54 11.34
N SER A 119 2.00 -13.72 11.69
CA SER A 119 2.41 -13.44 13.07
C SER A 119 1.91 -12.10 13.63
N SER A 120 1.27 -11.26 12.81
CA SER A 120 0.78 -9.94 13.22
C SER A 120 -0.57 -9.60 12.60
N LYS A 121 -1.32 -8.74 13.29
CA LYS A 121 -2.56 -8.14 12.77
C LYS A 121 -2.33 -7.17 11.63
N LEU A 122 -1.19 -6.48 11.67
CA LEU A 122 -0.79 -5.43 10.74
C LEU A 122 0.68 -5.65 10.33
N SER A 123 0.98 -5.47 9.05
CA SER A 123 2.34 -5.55 8.53
C SER A 123 2.56 -4.58 7.39
N LEU A 124 3.70 -3.90 7.39
CA LEU A 124 4.17 -3.10 6.28
C LEU A 124 5.02 -3.97 5.34
N VAL A 125 4.76 -3.93 4.05
CA VAL A 125 5.52 -4.67 3.03
C VAL A 125 5.90 -3.75 1.87
N SER A 126 7.01 -4.03 1.19
CA SER A 126 7.26 -3.49 -0.16
C SER A 126 6.13 -3.92 -1.09
N GLU A 127 5.62 -2.99 -1.91
CA GLU A 127 4.71 -3.36 -2.99
C GLU A 127 5.47 -4.25 -3.99
N LEU A 128 4.96 -5.46 -4.18
CA LEU A 128 5.58 -6.48 -5.02
C LEU A 128 5.45 -6.14 -6.51
N PHE A 129 4.33 -5.49 -6.87
CA PHE A 129 4.04 -5.06 -8.22
C PHE A 129 3.78 -3.55 -8.20
N PRO A 130 4.85 -2.73 -8.07
CA PRO A 130 4.71 -1.29 -7.91
C PRO A 130 4.04 -0.69 -9.13
N SER A 131 3.30 0.39 -8.89
CA SER A 131 2.73 1.19 -9.95
C SER A 131 3.81 2.00 -10.66
N ASN A 132 3.54 2.40 -11.89
CA ASN A 132 4.40 3.26 -12.67
C ASN A 132 4.28 4.71 -12.17
N LEU A 133 5.04 5.02 -11.12
CA LEU A 133 5.15 6.35 -10.50
C LEU A 133 6.57 6.90 -10.67
N SER A 134 6.76 8.16 -10.30
CA SER A 134 8.08 8.79 -10.34
C SER A 134 9.09 8.10 -9.41
N ALA A 135 10.37 8.17 -9.78
CA ALA A 135 11.44 7.41 -9.13
C ALA A 135 11.65 7.78 -7.65
N ASP A 136 11.23 8.99 -7.26
CA ASP A 136 11.26 9.54 -5.90
C ASP A 136 10.13 9.02 -4.99
N VAL A 137 9.29 8.09 -5.47
CA VAL A 137 8.23 7.44 -4.69
C VAL A 137 8.69 6.05 -4.23
N ASP A 138 8.65 5.78 -2.93
CA ASP A 138 8.71 4.43 -2.36
C ASP A 138 7.28 3.90 -2.15
N GLN A 139 7.00 2.70 -2.64
CA GLN A 139 5.66 2.11 -2.63
C GLN A 139 5.61 0.93 -1.68
N ARG A 140 4.79 1.06 -0.65
CA ARG A 140 4.54 0.04 0.37
C ARG A 140 3.06 -0.29 0.44
N VAL A 141 2.76 -1.43 1.05
CA VAL A 141 1.40 -1.84 1.39
C VAL A 141 1.35 -2.19 2.87
N ILE A 142 0.35 -1.68 3.57
CA ILE A 142 0.00 -2.15 4.91
C ILE A 142 -1.08 -3.21 4.74
N TRP A 143 -0.77 -4.46 5.09
CA TRP A 143 -1.72 -5.55 5.11
C TRP A 143 -2.40 -5.66 6.47
N ILE A 144 -3.72 -5.86 6.45
CA ILE A 144 -4.58 -5.89 7.63
C ILE A 144 -5.25 -7.26 7.70
N ARG A 145 -4.94 -8.03 8.74
CA ARG A 145 -5.34 -9.44 8.87
C ARG A 145 -6.84 -9.64 8.97
N ASP A 146 -7.53 -8.75 9.70
CA ASP A 146 -8.95 -8.83 10.01
C ASP A 146 -9.64 -7.55 9.56
N THR A 147 -10.75 -7.71 8.85
CA THR A 147 -11.54 -6.59 8.33
C THR A 147 -12.06 -5.67 9.43
N ASN A 148 -12.23 -6.20 10.64
CA ASN A 148 -12.78 -5.51 11.80
C ASN A 148 -11.73 -4.75 12.63
N ILE A 149 -10.46 -4.73 12.22
CA ILE A 149 -9.45 -3.89 12.89
C ILE A 149 -9.88 -2.43 12.76
N ASP A 150 -9.95 -1.77 13.91
CA ASP A 150 -10.41 -0.39 14.01
C ASP A 150 -9.47 0.56 13.28
N ASN A 151 -10.03 1.56 12.60
CA ASN A 151 -9.24 2.51 11.82
C ASN A 151 -8.27 3.30 12.71
N ARG A 152 -8.57 3.51 14.01
CA ARG A 152 -7.62 4.17 14.93
C ARG A 152 -6.40 3.28 15.20
N GLU A 153 -6.56 1.97 15.32
CA GLU A 153 -5.42 1.01 15.45
C GLU A 153 -4.57 1.03 14.17
N VAL A 154 -5.20 1.10 13.00
CA VAL A 154 -4.50 1.25 11.72
C VAL A 154 -3.76 2.59 11.63
N ALA A 155 -4.39 3.69 12.02
CA ALA A 155 -3.78 5.02 12.02
C ALA A 155 -2.60 5.12 13.00
N GLN A 156 -2.69 4.47 14.17
CA GLN A 156 -1.56 4.33 15.09
C GLN A 156 -0.39 3.59 14.45
N PHE A 157 -0.66 2.52 13.70
CA PHE A 157 0.40 1.80 13.00
C PHE A 157 1.03 2.64 11.87
N ILE A 158 0.23 3.39 11.10
CA ILE A 158 0.74 4.33 10.09
C ILE A 158 1.63 5.39 10.76
N ALA A 159 1.17 5.98 11.87
CA ALA A 159 1.96 6.96 12.62
C ALA A 159 3.29 6.37 13.09
N ALA A 160 3.26 5.12 13.57
CA ALA A 160 4.46 4.41 13.98
C ALA A 160 5.45 4.19 12.82
N VAL A 161 4.95 3.79 11.66
CA VAL A 161 5.75 3.68 10.43
C VAL A 161 6.35 5.04 10.06
N MET A 162 5.56 6.11 10.04
CA MET A 162 6.06 7.45 9.72
C MET A 162 7.22 7.85 10.64
N LEU A 163 7.11 7.61 11.94
CA LEU A 163 8.18 7.91 12.90
C LEU A 163 9.44 7.05 12.67
N VAL A 164 9.30 5.75 12.39
CA VAL A 164 10.44 4.86 12.08
C VAL A 164 11.20 5.32 10.83
N TYR A 165 10.49 5.83 9.84
CA TYR A 165 11.07 6.32 8.59
C TYR A 165 11.34 7.84 8.59
N GLU A 166 11.13 8.50 9.73
CA GLU A 166 11.31 9.95 9.91
C GLU A 166 10.57 10.77 8.83
N LEU A 167 9.30 10.44 8.62
CA LEU A 167 8.40 11.04 7.65
C LEU A 167 7.43 12.00 8.33
N THR A 168 7.08 13.07 7.63
CA THR A 168 5.97 13.96 8.00
C THR A 168 4.73 13.62 7.16
N LEU A 169 3.59 14.27 7.46
CA LEU A 169 2.38 14.10 6.65
C LEU A 169 2.58 14.55 5.19
N ASP A 170 3.53 15.44 4.93
CA ASP A 170 3.86 15.91 3.57
C ASP A 170 4.86 15.00 2.85
N ASP A 171 5.26 13.89 3.49
CA ASP A 171 6.10 12.85 2.92
C ASP A 171 5.32 11.57 2.64
N VAL A 172 4.00 11.56 2.88
CA VAL A 172 3.15 10.38 2.71
C VAL A 172 1.85 10.66 1.97
N ILE A 173 1.47 9.72 1.12
CA ILE A 173 0.15 9.58 0.53
C ILE A 173 -0.31 8.16 0.83
N PHE A 174 -1.53 7.99 1.31
CA PHE A 174 -2.08 6.65 1.51
C PHE A 174 -3.55 6.58 1.14
N PHE A 175 -3.95 5.42 0.64
CA PHE A 175 -5.32 5.13 0.23
C PHE A 175 -5.61 3.64 0.30
N GLU A 176 -6.85 3.30 0.62
CA GLU A 176 -7.37 1.94 0.56
C GLU A 176 -8.16 1.79 -0.74
N ARG A 177 -7.96 0.67 -1.44
CA ARG A 177 -8.75 0.37 -2.65
C ARG A 177 -10.10 -0.20 -2.24
N SER A 178 -11.16 0.20 -2.95
CA SER A 178 -12.47 -0.43 -2.80
C SER A 178 -12.40 -1.93 -3.09
N ARG A 179 -13.16 -2.71 -2.32
CA ARG A 179 -13.28 -4.17 -2.48
C ARG A 179 -14.55 -4.58 -3.21
N VAL A 180 -15.45 -3.62 -3.45
CA VAL A 180 -16.76 -3.83 -4.09
C VAL A 180 -16.83 -3.20 -5.48
N SER A 181 -15.83 -2.40 -5.86
CA SER A 181 -15.71 -1.80 -7.18
C SER A 181 -15.73 -2.85 -8.29
N ASN A 182 -16.34 -2.52 -9.42
CA ASN A 182 -16.38 -3.34 -10.63
C ASN A 182 -15.51 -2.80 -11.78
N THR A 183 -14.73 -1.73 -11.53
CA THR A 183 -13.88 -1.10 -12.55
C THR A 183 -12.66 -1.98 -12.89
N GLU A 184 -12.14 -1.82 -14.11
CA GLU A 184 -10.97 -2.58 -14.58
C GLU A 184 -9.67 -2.21 -13.83
N PHE A 185 -9.63 -1.02 -13.22
CA PHE A 185 -8.45 -0.51 -12.50
C PHE A 185 -8.43 -0.91 -11.01
N VAL A 186 -9.61 -1.13 -10.39
CA VAL A 186 -9.75 -1.68 -9.03
C VAL A 186 -10.04 -3.17 -9.07
N ARG A 187 -9.15 -3.97 -9.66
CA ARG A 187 -9.13 -5.40 -9.32
C ARG A 187 -8.33 -5.56 -8.04
N ALA A 188 -9.02 -5.60 -6.89
CA ALA A 188 -8.40 -6.10 -5.66
C ALA A 188 -7.98 -7.56 -5.91
N ALA A 189 -6.67 -7.84 -5.90
CA ALA A 189 -6.15 -9.20 -6.06
C ALA A 189 -6.73 -10.14 -5.00
N VAL A 190 -6.98 -9.59 -3.80
CA VAL A 190 -7.47 -10.31 -2.63
C VAL A 190 -8.49 -9.46 -1.87
N PRO A 191 -9.76 -9.39 -2.32
CA PRO A 191 -10.81 -8.65 -1.63
C PRO A 191 -11.07 -9.16 -0.20
N GLU A 192 -10.62 -10.36 0.13
CA GLU A 192 -10.72 -10.94 1.47
C GLU A 192 -9.88 -10.21 2.52
N TYR A 193 -8.79 -9.54 2.13
CA TYR A 193 -7.92 -8.81 3.05
C TYR A 193 -7.94 -7.30 2.76
N ARG A 194 -8.13 -6.52 3.82
CA ARG A 194 -7.96 -5.06 3.74
C ARG A 194 -6.48 -4.74 3.59
N HIS A 195 -6.20 -3.72 2.78
CA HIS A 195 -4.84 -3.25 2.60
C HIS A 195 -4.81 -1.77 2.21
N ILE A 196 -3.80 -1.07 2.72
CA ILE A 196 -3.60 0.36 2.46
C ILE A 196 -2.33 0.52 1.64
N HIS A 197 -2.44 1.15 0.49
CA HIS A 197 -1.29 1.59 -0.29
C HIS A 197 -0.67 2.79 0.42
N LEU A 198 0.62 2.73 0.70
CA LEU A 198 1.38 3.79 1.35
C LEU A 198 2.52 4.20 0.42
N TRP A 199 2.44 5.40 -0.12
CA TRP A 199 3.49 6.03 -0.91
C TRP A 199 4.26 6.99 -0.03
N MET A 200 5.57 6.81 0.01
CA MET A 200 6.47 7.59 0.84
C MET A 200 7.47 8.31 -0.05
N ARG A 201 7.83 9.54 0.32
CA ARG A 201 8.93 10.24 -0.34
C ARG A 201 10.23 9.48 -0.10
N LYS A 202 10.95 9.14 -1.17
CA LYS A 202 12.33 8.65 -1.05
C LYS A 202 13.23 9.81 -0.66
N LYS A 203 13.88 9.70 0.49
CA LYS A 203 15.00 10.59 0.82
C LYS A 203 16.15 10.26 -0.15
N SER A 204 16.67 11.27 -0.84
CA SER A 204 17.85 11.13 -1.68
C SER A 204 18.99 10.58 -0.80
N SER A 205 19.45 9.38 -1.12
CA SER A 205 20.58 8.72 -0.45
C SER A 205 21.90 9.24 -1.00
#